data_AF-A0A7S7LIC1-F1
#
_entry.id   AF-A0A7S7LIC1-F1
#
_cell.length_a   1.000
_cell.length_b   1.000
_cell.length_c   1.000
_cell.angle_alpha   90.00
_cell.angle_beta   90.00
_cell.angle_gamma   90.00
#
_symmetry.space_group_name_H-M   'P 1'
#
loop_
_entity.id
_entity.type
_entity.pdbx_description
1 polymer ?
#
loop_
_entity_poly.entity_id
_entity_poly.type
_entity_poly.pdbx_seq_one_letter_code
_entity_poly.pdbx_strand_id
1 'polypeptide(L)'
;MSSKVHQATAIDAQTERAFQKQETVFLGDKRLLSKKGVSKIPRYFRDPGLGFTVPNEAKNGIYIDKKCPFTGNVSIRGRILKGMCISTKMKRTIVVRRNYLKYVAKYNRFEKRHKNVSVHCSPCFDVKEGDIITMGQCRPLSKTVRFNVLKVEKNQIFGTARKQFRLF
;
A
#
# COMPACT_ATOMS: atom_id res chain seq x y z
N MET A 1 -6.08 22.89 -14.83
CA MET A 1 -4.78 23.19 -14.18
C MET A 1 -4.11 21.87 -13.84
N SER A 2 -3.26 21.40 -14.75
CA SER A 2 -2.59 20.10 -14.63
C SER A 2 -1.52 20.19 -13.53
N SER A 3 -1.69 19.44 -12.44
CA SER A 3 -0.72 19.36 -11.36
C SER A 3 0.58 18.80 -11.92
N LYS A 4 1.61 19.64 -12.05
CA LYS A 4 2.97 19.22 -12.39
C LYS A 4 3.40 18.18 -11.35
N VAL A 5 3.46 16.91 -11.77
CA VAL A 5 4.07 15.83 -10.99
C VAL A 5 5.55 16.17 -10.91
N HIS A 6 6.02 16.63 -9.76
CA HIS A 6 7.45 16.74 -9.49
C HIS A 6 8.07 15.35 -9.70
N GLN A 7 8.88 15.20 -10.74
CA GLN A 7 9.70 14.00 -10.93
C GLN A 7 10.77 14.03 -9.85
N ALA A 8 10.55 13.29 -8.76
CA ALA A 8 11.54 13.12 -7.70
C ALA A 8 12.84 12.57 -8.31
N THR A 9 13.96 13.23 -8.05
CA THR A 9 15.26 12.74 -8.49
C THR A 9 15.70 11.57 -7.59
N ALA A 10 16.67 10.76 -8.04
CA ALA A 10 17.20 9.65 -7.23
C ALA A 10 17.82 10.12 -5.89
N ILE A 11 18.23 11.38 -5.80
CA ILE A 11 18.77 12.02 -4.60
C ILE A 11 17.63 12.31 -3.60
N ASP A 12 16.45 12.72 -4.08
CA ASP A 12 15.25 12.94 -3.26
C ASP A 12 14.65 11.64 -2.70
N ALA A 13 14.98 10.49 -3.30
CA ALA A 13 14.50 9.19 -2.84
C ALA A 13 15.27 8.65 -1.61
N GLN A 14 16.49 9.12 -1.38
CA GLN A 14 17.36 8.70 -0.29
C GLN A 14 17.08 9.52 0.98
N THR A 15 15.93 9.26 1.61
CA THR A 15 15.45 10.02 2.77
C THR A 15 15.99 9.52 4.12
N GLU A 16 16.54 8.31 4.16
CA GLU A 16 17.03 7.69 5.40
C GLU A 16 18.56 7.75 5.47
N ARG A 17 19.12 7.63 6.68
CA ARG A 17 20.58 7.65 6.91
C ARG A 17 21.32 6.51 6.21
N ALA A 18 20.70 5.33 6.10
CA ALA A 18 21.28 4.18 5.44
C ALA A 18 20.91 4.15 3.96
N PHE A 19 21.89 3.88 3.09
CA PHE A 19 21.67 3.75 1.65
C PHE A 19 20.58 2.73 1.33
N GLN A 20 19.57 3.15 0.59
CA GLN A 20 18.45 2.31 0.20
C GLN A 20 18.71 1.70 -1.18
N LYS A 21 18.56 0.37 -1.28
CA LYS A 21 18.57 -0.36 -2.55
C LYS A 21 17.58 -1.51 -2.50
N GLN A 22 17.15 -1.99 -3.66
CA GLN A 22 16.43 -3.27 -3.74
C GLN A 22 17.42 -4.42 -3.59
N GLU A 23 17.08 -5.42 -2.78
CA GLU A 23 17.96 -6.56 -2.50
C GLU A 23 18.21 -7.42 -3.75
N THR A 24 17.21 -7.51 -4.63
CA THR A 24 17.25 -8.28 -5.89
C THR A 24 17.99 -7.57 -7.01
N VAL A 25 18.27 -6.26 -6.89
CA VAL A 25 18.90 -5.46 -7.95
C VAL A 25 20.35 -5.21 -7.58
N PHE A 26 21.27 -5.74 -8.39
CA PHE A 26 22.69 -5.44 -8.27
C PHE A 26 23.04 -4.16 -9.05
N LEU A 27 23.45 -3.12 -8.32
CA LEU A 27 23.79 -1.81 -8.90
C LEU A 27 25.21 -1.76 -9.51
N GLY A 28 26.08 -2.71 -9.16
CA GLY A 28 27.49 -2.73 -9.57
C GLY A 28 27.76 -3.41 -10.92
N ASP A 29 26.75 -3.63 -11.76
CA ASP A 29 26.95 -4.27 -13.06
C ASP A 29 27.75 -3.36 -13.99
N LYS A 30 28.99 -3.76 -14.30
CA LYS A 30 29.93 -3.02 -15.15
C LYS A 30 29.33 -2.69 -16.53
N ARG A 31 28.44 -3.55 -17.06
CA ARG A 31 27.76 -3.31 -18.35
C ARG A 31 26.80 -2.14 -18.30
N LEU A 32 26.14 -1.93 -17.15
CA LEU A 32 25.23 -0.81 -16.94
C LEU A 32 26.00 0.47 -16.61
N LEU A 33 27.10 0.36 -15.85
CA LEU A 33 27.97 1.48 -15.49
C LEU A 33 28.76 2.06 -16.68
N SER A 34 29.16 1.21 -17.63
CA SER A 34 29.94 1.61 -18.82
C SER A 34 29.10 2.31 -19.89
N LYS A 35 27.78 2.06 -19.93
CA LYS A 35 26.88 2.70 -20.90
C LYS A 35 26.52 4.12 -20.46
N LYS A 36 27.29 5.12 -20.92
CA LYS A 36 26.88 6.53 -20.88
C LYS A 36 25.51 6.68 -21.57
N GLY A 37 24.48 7.06 -20.81
CA GLY A 37 23.14 7.35 -21.34
C GLY A 37 22.04 6.31 -21.08
N VAL A 38 22.32 5.17 -20.43
CA VAL A 38 21.22 4.28 -19.94
C VAL A 38 20.58 4.92 -18.72
N SER A 39 19.47 5.62 -18.96
CA SER A 39 18.79 6.51 -18.01
C SER A 39 18.03 5.81 -16.88
N LYS A 40 17.95 4.47 -16.86
CA LYS A 40 17.14 3.74 -15.86
C LYS A 40 17.91 2.56 -15.27
N ILE A 41 18.24 2.69 -13.98
CA ILE A 41 18.63 1.58 -13.12
C ILE A 41 17.54 0.49 -13.23
N PRO A 42 17.89 -0.79 -13.46
CA PRO A 42 16.91 -1.86 -13.53
C PRO A 42 16.13 -1.92 -12.22
N ARG A 43 14.80 -1.94 -12.30
CA ARG A 43 13.92 -1.97 -11.13
C ARG A 43 13.25 -3.32 -11.01
N TYR A 44 13.32 -3.89 -9.81
CA TYR A 44 12.58 -5.11 -9.51
C TYR A 44 11.12 -4.78 -9.19
N PHE A 45 10.21 -5.43 -9.90
CA PHE A 45 8.80 -5.51 -9.55
C PHE A 45 8.32 -6.94 -9.79
N ARG A 46 7.26 -7.32 -9.10
CA ARG A 46 6.60 -8.62 -9.28
C ARG A 46 5.09 -8.47 -9.22
N ASP A 47 4.43 -9.44 -9.82
CA ASP A 47 3.00 -9.64 -9.65
C ASP A 47 2.75 -10.37 -8.31
N PRO A 48 1.93 -9.81 -7.40
CA PRO A 48 1.53 -10.51 -6.17
C PRO A 48 0.60 -11.71 -6.42
N GLY A 49 0.07 -11.87 -7.63
CA GLY A 49 -0.92 -12.89 -7.99
C GLY A 49 -2.35 -12.49 -7.62
N LEU A 50 -3.25 -13.48 -7.63
CA LEU A 50 -4.67 -13.32 -7.23
C LEU A 50 -5.47 -12.33 -8.11
N GLY A 51 -5.02 -12.09 -9.34
CA GLY A 51 -5.70 -11.22 -10.31
C GLY A 51 -5.54 -9.72 -10.05
N PHE A 52 -4.60 -9.29 -9.20
CA PHE A 52 -4.33 -7.88 -8.97
C PHE A 52 -3.33 -7.32 -9.97
N THR A 53 -3.65 -6.16 -10.55
CA THR A 53 -2.74 -5.45 -11.45
C THR A 53 -1.62 -4.74 -10.68
N VAL A 54 -0.37 -4.90 -11.13
CA VAL A 54 0.77 -4.14 -10.58
C VAL A 54 0.64 -2.66 -10.97
N PRO A 55 0.68 -1.72 -10.01
CA PRO A 55 0.55 -0.29 -10.29
C PRO A 55 1.74 0.25 -11.11
N ASN A 56 1.49 1.26 -11.94
CA ASN A 56 2.51 1.86 -12.80
C ASN A 56 3.62 2.53 -11.98
N GLU A 57 3.27 3.10 -10.83
CA GLU A 57 4.17 3.69 -9.86
C GLU A 57 5.13 2.65 -9.28
N ALA A 58 4.72 1.39 -9.15
CA ALA A 58 5.64 0.32 -8.72
C ALA A 58 6.65 -0.04 -9.81
N LYS A 59 6.26 0.01 -11.09
CA LYS A 59 7.13 -0.30 -12.24
C LYS A 59 8.12 0.82 -12.56
N ASN A 60 7.66 2.07 -12.52
CA ASN A 60 8.43 3.23 -12.98
C ASN A 60 8.94 4.13 -11.84
N GLY A 61 8.43 3.97 -10.62
CA GLY A 61 8.80 4.80 -9.48
C GLY A 61 10.21 4.53 -8.97
N ILE A 62 10.72 5.42 -8.13
CA ILE A 62 12.10 5.35 -7.60
C ILE A 62 12.10 4.91 -6.12
N TYR A 63 10.94 4.90 -5.46
CA TYR A 63 10.83 4.57 -4.03
C TYR A 63 11.40 3.19 -3.69
N ILE A 64 11.94 3.05 -2.47
CA ILE A 64 12.45 1.78 -1.95
C ILE A 64 11.68 1.43 -0.68
N ASP A 65 11.02 0.28 -0.73
CA ASP A 65 10.25 -0.26 0.37
C ASP A 65 10.31 -1.78 0.41
N LYS A 66 10.99 -2.32 1.43
CA LYS A 66 11.14 -3.76 1.64
C LYS A 66 9.82 -4.45 2.01
N LYS A 67 8.86 -3.69 2.54
CA LYS A 67 7.55 -4.19 2.99
C LYS A 67 6.51 -4.20 1.87
N CYS A 68 6.83 -3.63 0.70
CA CYS A 68 5.94 -3.58 -0.46
C CYS A 68 5.66 -4.99 -1.02
N PRO A 69 4.42 -5.31 -1.42
CA PRO A 69 4.12 -6.60 -2.06
C PRO A 69 4.63 -6.70 -3.51
N PHE A 70 4.80 -5.56 -4.19
CA PHE A 70 5.21 -5.48 -5.60
C PHE A 70 6.72 -5.36 -5.79
N THR A 71 7.38 -4.47 -5.04
CA THR A 71 8.80 -4.15 -5.24
C THR A 71 9.70 -4.76 -4.17
N GLY A 72 9.11 -5.45 -3.20
CA GLY A 72 9.80 -6.12 -2.09
C GLY A 72 9.45 -7.61 -2.03
N ASN A 73 9.98 -8.30 -1.02
CA ASN A 73 9.81 -9.75 -0.86
C ASN A 73 8.66 -10.12 0.12
N VAL A 74 7.54 -9.40 0.08
CA VAL A 74 6.36 -9.69 0.92
C VAL A 74 5.29 -10.42 0.13
N SER A 75 5.12 -11.73 0.38
CA SER A 75 4.08 -12.54 -0.25
C SER A 75 2.71 -12.24 0.36
N ILE A 76 1.68 -12.16 -0.48
CA ILE A 76 0.29 -12.11 -0.04
C ILE A 76 -0.26 -13.54 0.03
N ARG A 77 -0.91 -13.89 1.14
CA ARG A 77 -1.50 -15.21 1.35
C ARG A 77 -2.64 -15.17 2.36
N GLY A 78 -3.67 -15.98 2.12
CA GLY A 78 -4.82 -16.09 3.01
C GLY A 78 -5.89 -15.04 2.71
N ARG A 79 -6.33 -14.30 3.72
CA ARG A 79 -7.53 -13.47 3.64
C ARG A 79 -7.30 -12.19 2.84
N ILE A 80 -8.20 -11.89 1.92
CA ILE A 80 -8.34 -10.57 1.30
C ILE A 80 -9.54 -9.88 1.93
N LEU A 81 -9.34 -8.66 2.42
CA LEU A 81 -10.36 -7.89 3.11
C LEU A 81 -10.57 -6.54 2.40
N LYS A 82 -11.80 -6.04 2.42
CA LYS A 82 -12.15 -4.70 1.94
C LYS A 82 -12.59 -3.83 3.10
N GLY A 83 -12.19 -2.56 3.11
CA GLY A 83 -12.59 -1.62 4.17
C GLY A 83 -12.27 -0.17 3.81
N MET A 84 -12.66 0.76 4.69
CA MET A 84 -12.46 2.21 4.48
C MET A 84 -11.26 2.72 5.27
N CYS A 85 -10.44 3.56 4.65
CA CYS A 85 -9.34 4.23 5.33
C CYS A 85 -9.88 5.25 6.34
N ILE A 86 -9.54 5.10 7.63
CA ILE A 86 -9.84 6.13 8.63
C ILE A 86 -8.70 7.12 8.75
N SER A 87 -7.47 6.63 8.74
CA SER A 87 -6.32 7.45 9.10
C SER A 87 -5.06 7.03 8.36
N THR A 88 -4.35 8.05 7.88
CA THR A 88 -3.08 7.95 7.14
C THR A 88 -1.91 8.63 7.88
N LYS A 89 -2.06 8.91 9.17
CA LYS A 89 -1.10 9.69 9.96
C LYS A 89 0.27 9.03 10.15
N MET A 90 0.35 7.70 10.04
CA MET A 90 1.59 6.96 10.23
C MET A 90 2.38 6.84 8.93
N LYS A 91 3.71 6.86 9.01
CA LYS A 91 4.57 6.66 7.84
C LYS A 91 4.33 5.28 7.22
N ARG A 92 3.88 5.25 5.96
CA ARG A 92 3.66 4.04 5.14
C ARG A 92 2.74 3.00 5.80
N THR A 93 1.93 3.39 6.78
CA THR A 93 0.95 2.51 7.44
C THR A 93 -0.35 3.26 7.60
N ILE A 94 -1.46 2.61 7.30
CA ILE A 94 -2.79 3.18 7.38
C ILE A 94 -3.66 2.35 8.30
N VAL A 95 -4.69 2.97 8.86
CA VAL A 95 -5.70 2.29 9.66
C VAL A 95 -6.97 2.18 8.84
N VAL A 96 -7.36 0.94 8.53
CA VAL A 96 -8.57 0.64 7.78
C VAL A 96 -9.64 0.12 8.74
N ARG A 97 -10.88 0.59 8.58
CA ARG A 97 -12.04 0.13 9.33
C ARG A 97 -12.96 -0.69 8.47
N ARG A 98 -13.35 -1.84 9.01
CA ARG A 98 -14.42 -2.67 8.50
C ARG A 98 -15.61 -2.55 9.42
N ASN A 99 -16.72 -2.07 8.88
CA ASN A 99 -18.00 -2.10 9.58
C ASN A 99 -18.75 -3.36 9.16
N TYR A 100 -19.39 -4.01 10.12
CA TYR A 100 -20.21 -5.19 9.90
C TYR A 100 -21.40 -5.20 10.86
N LEU A 101 -22.43 -5.93 10.47
CA LEU A 101 -23.60 -6.15 11.30
C LEU A 101 -23.43 -7.47 12.04
N LYS A 102 -23.53 -7.45 13.38
CA LYS A 102 -23.56 -8.66 14.19
C LYS A 102 -25.01 -9.01 14.51
N TYR A 103 -25.41 -10.23 14.22
CA TYR A 103 -26.75 -10.73 14.54
C TYR A 103 -26.88 -11.03 16.04
N VAL A 104 -27.99 -10.61 16.65
CA VAL A 104 -28.35 -10.90 18.04
C VAL A 104 -29.57 -11.81 18.05
N ALA A 105 -29.32 -13.10 18.27
CA ALA A 105 -30.32 -14.17 18.12
C ALA A 105 -31.58 -13.97 18.98
N LYS A 106 -31.42 -13.54 20.24
CA LYS A 106 -32.54 -13.31 21.17
C LYS A 106 -33.58 -12.31 20.64
N TYR A 107 -33.13 -11.29 19.91
CA TYR A 107 -33.99 -10.18 19.47
C TYR A 107 -34.25 -10.18 17.96
N ASN A 108 -33.73 -11.15 17.21
CA ASN A 108 -33.76 -11.21 15.74
C ASN A 108 -33.40 -9.85 15.08
N ARG A 109 -32.36 -9.20 15.60
CA ARG A 109 -31.90 -7.86 15.18
C ARG A 109 -30.40 -7.86 14.95
N PHE A 110 -29.93 -6.87 14.19
CA PHE A 110 -28.50 -6.65 13.96
C PHE A 110 -27.99 -5.42 14.71
N GLU A 111 -26.83 -5.54 15.33
CA GLU A 111 -26.09 -4.40 15.90
C GLU A 111 -24.91 -4.00 15.00
N LYS A 112 -24.67 -2.69 14.91
CA LYS A 112 -23.53 -2.15 14.16
C LYS A 112 -22.24 -2.35 14.95
N ARG A 113 -21.29 -3.10 14.40
CA ARG A 113 -19.93 -3.24 14.94
C ARG A 113 -18.89 -2.81 13.94
N HIS A 114 -17.68 -2.58 14.44
CA HIS A 114 -16.53 -2.29 13.59
C HIS A 114 -15.26 -2.92 14.13
N LYS A 115 -14.30 -3.13 13.22
CA LYS A 115 -12.95 -3.57 13.55
C LYS A 115 -11.96 -2.70 12.79
N ASN A 116 -10.95 -2.21 13.50
CA ASN A 116 -9.83 -1.49 12.91
C ASN A 116 -8.68 -2.47 12.63
N VAL A 117 -8.04 -2.30 11.48
CA VAL A 117 -6.93 -3.12 11.02
C VAL A 117 -5.81 -2.18 10.57
N SER A 118 -4.61 -2.40 11.08
CA SER A 118 -3.41 -1.68 10.62
C SER A 118 -2.86 -2.37 9.37
N VAL A 119 -2.65 -1.59 8.32
CA VAL A 119 -2.26 -2.09 6.99
C VAL A 119 -1.04 -1.32 6.51
N HIS A 120 -0.04 -2.03 6.00
CA HIS A 120 1.11 -1.40 5.35
C HIS A 120 0.67 -0.83 4.00
N CYS A 121 0.99 0.43 3.76
CA CYS A 121 0.74 1.11 2.50
C CYS A 121 2.07 1.34 1.78
N SER A 122 2.26 0.65 0.66
CA SER A 122 3.39 0.91 -0.22
C SER A 122 3.31 2.33 -0.80
N PRO A 123 4.45 3.03 -0.99
CA PRO A 123 4.48 4.37 -1.58
C PRO A 123 3.93 4.46 -3.01
N CYS A 124 3.66 3.34 -3.69
CA CYS A 124 3.01 3.32 -4.99
C CYS A 124 1.54 3.77 -4.95
N PHE A 125 0.91 3.76 -3.77
CA PHE A 125 -0.45 4.23 -3.62
C PHE A 125 -0.47 5.55 -2.87
N ASP A 126 -1.07 6.56 -3.50
CA ASP A 126 -1.56 7.73 -2.78
C ASP A 126 -2.89 7.36 -2.13
N VAL A 127 -3.01 7.49 -0.80
CA VAL A 127 -4.21 7.10 -0.05
C VAL A 127 -4.68 8.29 0.76
N LYS A 128 -5.97 8.59 0.67
CA LYS A 128 -6.65 9.61 1.46
C LYS A 128 -7.59 8.98 2.47
N GLU A 129 -7.96 9.74 3.49
CA GLU A 129 -9.01 9.32 4.43
C GLU A 129 -10.34 9.20 3.69
N GLY A 130 -11.11 8.13 3.93
CA GLY A 130 -12.36 7.84 3.23
C GLY A 130 -12.25 6.96 1.98
N ASP A 131 -11.03 6.76 1.45
CA ASP A 131 -10.78 5.85 0.34
C ASP A 131 -11.12 4.39 0.73
N ILE A 132 -11.52 3.60 -0.26
CA ILE A 132 -11.85 2.20 -0.07
C ILE A 132 -10.65 1.36 -0.48
N ILE A 133 -10.28 0.43 0.38
CA ILE A 133 -9.02 -0.28 0.29
C ILE A 133 -9.27 -1.76 0.29
N THR A 134 -8.68 -2.44 -0.70
CA THR A 134 -8.54 -3.89 -0.71
C THR A 134 -7.17 -4.24 -0.17
N MET A 135 -7.15 -4.95 0.95
CA MET A 135 -5.93 -5.36 1.65
C MET A 135 -5.79 -6.88 1.61
N GLY A 136 -4.57 -7.36 1.40
CA GLY A 136 -4.22 -8.77 1.45
C GLY A 136 -3.46 -9.11 2.72
N GLN A 137 -3.76 -10.25 3.31
CA GLN A 137 -3.00 -10.79 4.43
C GLN A 137 -1.57 -11.13 3.99
N CYS A 138 -0.61 -10.82 4.86
CA CYS A 138 0.80 -11.08 4.63
C CYS A 138 1.46 -11.71 5.86
N ARG A 139 2.76 -12.01 5.78
CA ARG A 139 3.54 -12.35 6.98
C ARG A 139 3.53 -11.17 7.96
N PRO A 140 3.68 -11.39 9.28
CA PRO A 140 3.82 -10.28 10.23
C PRO A 140 4.95 -9.33 9.80
N LEU A 141 4.64 -8.03 9.63
CA LEU A 141 5.62 -6.99 9.27
C LEU A 141 5.97 -6.10 10.47
N SER A 142 5.08 -6.05 11.45
CA SER A 142 5.27 -5.37 12.74
C SER A 142 4.34 -6.01 13.79
N LYS A 143 4.31 -5.44 15.00
CA LYS A 143 3.43 -5.87 16.10
C LYS A 143 1.96 -5.98 15.66
N THR A 144 1.48 -4.98 14.90
CA THR A 144 0.07 -4.89 14.50
C THR A 144 -0.13 -5.18 13.01
N VAL A 145 0.85 -4.87 12.16
CA VAL A 145 0.70 -4.93 10.70
C VAL A 145 0.91 -6.35 10.19
N ARG A 146 -0.19 -6.94 9.72
CA ARG A 146 -0.26 -8.28 9.10
C ARG A 146 -0.99 -8.25 7.75
N PHE A 147 -1.27 -7.05 7.23
CA PHE A 147 -1.95 -6.82 5.97
C PHE A 147 -1.21 -5.76 5.16
N ASN A 148 -1.24 -5.90 3.84
CA ASN A 148 -0.72 -4.92 2.88
C ASN A 148 -1.84 -4.43 1.97
N VAL A 149 -1.76 -3.17 1.54
CA VAL A 149 -2.64 -2.62 0.50
C VAL A 149 -2.33 -3.26 -0.85
N LEU A 150 -3.37 -3.67 -1.59
CA LEU A 150 -3.27 -4.23 -2.95
C LEU A 150 -3.96 -3.37 -3.99
N LYS A 151 -5.11 -2.78 -3.64
CA LYS A 151 -5.88 -1.91 -4.54
C LYS A 151 -6.52 -0.80 -3.73
N VAL A 152 -6.51 0.39 -4.30
CA VAL A 152 -7.16 1.58 -3.75
C VAL A 152 -8.24 2.01 -4.72
N GLU A 153 -9.46 2.13 -4.23
CA GLU A 153 -10.59 2.72 -4.93
C GLU A 153 -10.81 4.11 -4.32
N LYS A 154 -10.59 5.15 -5.14
CA LYS A 154 -10.78 6.54 -4.71
C LYS A 154 -12.24 6.78 -4.39
N ASN A 155 -12.52 7.33 -3.22
CA ASN A 155 -13.88 7.58 -2.77
C ASN A 155 -13.94 8.91 -2.04
N GLN A 156 -14.84 9.79 -2.48
CA GLN A 156 -15.05 11.08 -1.84
C GLN A 156 -16.10 10.94 -0.74
N ILE A 157 -15.75 11.41 0.45
CA ILE A 157 -16.68 11.44 1.59
C ILE A 157 -16.93 12.89 1.97
N PHE A 158 -18.15 13.19 2.38
CA PHE A 158 -18.51 14.47 2.97
C PHE A 158 -18.47 14.32 4.50
N GLY A 159 -17.71 15.19 5.17
CA GLY A 159 -17.52 15.13 6.62
C GLY A 159 -16.46 14.12 7.07
N THR A 160 -16.57 13.63 8.31
CA THR A 160 -15.51 12.82 8.95
C THR A 160 -15.62 11.35 8.59
N ALA A 161 -14.50 10.73 8.18
CA ALA A 161 -14.41 9.30 7.85
C ALA A 161 -14.94 8.36 8.96
N ARG A 162 -14.84 8.77 10.23
CA ARG A 162 -15.33 7.98 11.38
C ARG A 162 -16.85 7.90 11.50
N LYS A 163 -17.57 8.92 10.99
CA LYS A 163 -19.04 8.95 11.00
C LYS A 163 -19.63 8.15 9.84
N GLN A 164 -18.84 7.88 8.80
CA GLN A 164 -19.30 7.13 7.65
C GLN A 164 -19.45 5.64 7.97
N PHE A 165 -20.67 5.12 7.79
CA PHE A 165 -20.98 3.70 7.93
C PHE A 165 -21.25 3.10 6.56
N ARG A 166 -20.33 2.24 6.10
CA ARG A 166 -20.47 1.46 4.88
C ARG A 166 -20.20 -0.01 5.16
N LEU A 167 -21.09 -0.87 4.67
CA LEU A 167 -20.93 -2.32 4.73
C LEU A 167 -19.97 -2.80 3.62
N PHE A 168 -19.13 -3.78 3.96
CA PHE A 168 -18.08 -4.33 3.10
C PHE A 168 -18.00 -5.85 3.19
#